data_AF-A0A9E1L8N1-F1
#
_entry.id   AF-A0A9E1L8N1-F1
#
_cell.length_a   1.000
_cell.length_b   1.000
_cell.length_c   1.000
_cell.angle_alpha   90.00
_cell.angle_beta   90.00
_cell.angle_gamma   90.00
#
_symmetry.space_group_name_H-M   'P 1'
#
loop_
_entity.id
_entity.type
_entity.pdbx_description
1 polymer ?
#
loop_
_entity_poly.entity_id
_entity_poly.type
_entity_poly.pdbx_seq_one_letter_code
_entity_poly.pdbx_strand_id
1 'polypeptide(L)' 'RDHILLMEPFQRLCSKDCKGLCLICGDNMNIANCNCLSSNADNRWDSLKKFIDKKN' A
#
# COMPACT_ATOMS: atom_id res chain seq x y z
N ARG A 1 -26.13 3.08 -16.94
CA ARG A 1 -25.75 2.18 -15.83
C ARG A 1 -24.37 1.68 -16.20
N ASP A 2 -23.36 2.10 -15.45
CA ASP A 2 -21.97 1.77 -15.76
C ASP A 2 -21.62 0.48 -15.01
N HIS A 3 -21.28 -0.56 -15.77
CA HIS A 3 -20.86 -1.84 -15.23
C HIS A 3 -19.34 -1.78 -15.00
N ILE A 4 -18.92 -1.73 -13.74
CA ILE A 4 -17.51 -1.91 -13.39
C ILE A 4 -17.21 -3.41 -13.53
N LEU A 5 -16.30 -3.76 -14.43
CA LEU A 5 -15.77 -5.12 -14.56
C LEU A 5 -14.89 -5.42 -13.34
N LEU A 6 -15.49 -6.04 -12.31
CA LEU A 6 -14.83 -6.44 -11.06
C LEU A 6 -13.74 -7.53 -11.23
N MET A 7 -13.62 -8.09 -12.43
CA MET A 7 -12.66 -9.17 -12.74
C MET A 7 -11.32 -8.65 -13.28
N GLU A 8 -11.18 -7.34 -13.52
CA GLU A 8 -9.89 -6.80 -13.96
C GLU A 8 -8.92 -6.74 -12.77
N PRO A 9 -7.66 -7.20 -12.91
CA PRO A 9 -6.70 -7.13 -11.84
C PRO A 9 -6.52 -5.69 -11.36
N PHE A 10 -6.80 -5.47 -10.06
CA PHE A 10 -6.68 -4.16 -9.41
C PHE A 10 -5.27 -3.55 -9.51
N GLN A 11 -4.27 -4.39 -9.82
CA GLN A 11 -2.90 -3.96 -10.08
C GLN A 11 -2.43 -4.51 -11.43
N ARG A 12 -2.12 -3.60 -12.36
CA ARG A 12 -1.49 -3.93 -13.63
C ARG A 12 -0.01 -4.23 -13.38
N LEU A 13 0.32 -5.50 -13.22
CA LEU A 13 1.71 -5.94 -13.04
C LEU A 13 2.44 -6.01 -14.38
N CYS A 14 3.73 -5.68 -14.36
CA CYS A 14 4.60 -5.80 -15.52
C CYS A 14 4.86 -7.28 -15.92
N SER A 15 4.85 -8.16 -14.92
CA SER A 15 4.99 -9.62 -15.01
C SER A 15 4.44 -10.25 -13.72
N LYS A 16 4.27 -11.58 -13.69
CA LYS A 16 3.77 -12.28 -12.49
C LYS A 16 4.70 -12.14 -11.27
N ASP A 17 6.00 -11.99 -11.52
CA ASP A 17 7.04 -11.89 -10.47
C ASP A 17 7.51 -10.44 -10.24
N CYS A 18 6.78 -9.46 -10.78
CA CYS A 18 7.11 -8.04 -10.68
C CYS A 18 7.06 -7.61 -9.22
N LYS A 19 8.22 -7.29 -8.62
CA LYS A 19 8.31 -6.83 -7.22
C LYS A 19 7.64 -5.48 -7.00
N GLY A 20 7.47 -4.69 -8.06
CA GLY A 20 6.84 -3.38 -8.02
C GLY A 20 7.78 -2.26 -7.56
N LEU A 21 7.18 -1.13 -7.16
CA LEU A 21 7.88 0.04 -6.67
C LEU A 21 7.78 0.10 -5.14
N CYS A 22 8.79 0.69 -4.50
CA CYS A 22 8.71 1.00 -3.07
C CYS A 22 7.57 1.99 -2.81
N LEU A 23 6.67 1.69 -1.87
CA LEU A 23 5.55 2.56 -1.50
C LEU A 23 5.99 3.85 -0.77
N ILE A 24 7.26 3.93 -0.38
CA ILE A 24 7.82 5.06 0.39
C ILE A 24 8.65 5.96 -0.52
N CYS A 25 9.58 5.42 -1.30
CA CYS A 25 10.48 6.21 -2.16
C CYS A 25 10.22 6.08 -3.67
N GLY A 26 9.42 5.10 -4.11
CA GLY A 26 9.16 4.85 -5.53
C GLY A 26 10.24 4.06 -6.27
N ASP A 27 11.32 3.61 -5.61
CA ASP A 27 12.38 2.84 -6.27
C ASP A 27 11.86 1.52 -6.85
N ASN A 28 12.41 1.16 -8.02
CA ASN A 28 12.10 -0.10 -8.67
C ASN A 28 12.79 -1.27 -7.96
N MET A 29 12.00 -2.05 -7.22
CA MET A 29 12.50 -3.19 -6.42
C MET A 29 12.97 -4.38 -7.28
N ASN A 30 12.72 -4.33 -8.59
CA ASN A 30 13.28 -5.29 -9.54
C ASN A 30 14.77 -5.02 -9.86
N ILE A 31 15.26 -3.79 -9.63
CA ILE A 31 16.64 -3.38 -9.94
C ILE A 31 17.49 -3.36 -8.67
N ALA A 32 16.98 -2.75 -7.61
CA ALA A 32 17.69 -2.60 -6.35
C ALA A 32 16.73 -2.65 -5.16
N ASN A 33 17.24 -3.07 -4.00
CA ASN A 33 16.47 -2.97 -2.76
C ASN A 33 16.59 -1.54 -2.19
N CYS A 34 15.49 -1.01 -1.67
CA CYS A 34 15.50 0.22 -0.89
C CYS A 34 15.67 -0.09 0.60
N ASN A 35 16.21 0.86 1.37
CA ASN A 35 16.32 0.77 2.83
C ASN A 35 15.17 1.44 3.57
N CYS A 36 14.04 1.69 2.90
CA CYS A 36 12.89 2.31 3.54
C CYS A 36 12.37 1.43 4.68
N LEU A 37 12.28 1.99 5.87
CA LEU A 37 11.66 1.32 7.00
C LEU A 37 10.17 1.14 6.71
N SER A 38 9.67 -0.09 6.63
CA SER A 38 8.23 -0.33 6.61
C SER A 38 7.69 0.07 7.98
N SER A 39 7.22 1.30 8.14
CA SER A 39 6.49 1.68 9.34
C SER A 39 5.16 0.92 9.31
N ASN A 40 5.08 -0.17 10.07
CA ASN A 40 3.85 -0.95 10.27
C ASN A 40 2.70 -0.14 10.92
N ALA A 41 2.98 1.09 11.34
CA ALA A 41 1.97 2.05 11.76
C ALA A 41 1.45 2.81 10.54
N ASP A 42 0.27 2.41 10.04
CA ASP A 42 -0.53 3.22 9.15
C ASP A 42 -1.00 4.47 9.89
N ASN A 43 -0.28 5.57 9.69
CA ASN A 43 -0.51 6.85 10.37
C ASN A 43 -1.81 7.53 9.95
N ARG A 44 -2.47 7.09 8.87
CA ARG A 44 -3.72 7.67 8.38
C ARG A 44 -4.82 7.63 9.45
N TRP A 45 -4.77 6.63 10.32
CA TRP A 45 -5.74 6.40 11.39
C TRP A 45 -5.28 6.91 12.78
N ASP A 46 -4.11 7.55 12.89
CA ASP A 46 -3.60 8.03 14.18
C ASP A 46 -4.54 9.01 14.86
N SER A 47 -5.21 9.85 14.08
CA SER A 47 -6.24 10.77 14.59
C SER A 47 -7.44 10.04 15.20
N LEU A 48 -7.78 8.84 14.69
CA LEU A 48 -8.90 8.04 15.16
C LEU A 48 -8.58 7.29 16.46
N LYS A 49 -7.31 6.89 16.67
CA LYS A 49 -6.87 6.21 17.90
C LYS A 49 -7.24 6.99 19.17
N LYS A 50 -7.20 8.33 19.11
CA LYS A 50 -7.60 9.25 20.20
C LYS A 50 -9.03 9.04 20.72
N PHE A 51 -9.89 8.39 19.93
CA PHE A 51 -11.29 8.13 20.26
C PHE A 51 -11.56 6.68 20.68
N ILE A 52 -10.63 5.75 20.43
CA ILE A 52 -10.76 4.34 20.86
C ILE A 52 -10.47 4.22 22.36
N ASP A 53 -9.48 4.96 22.87
CA ASP A 53 -9.08 4.90 24.29
C ASP A 53 -10.05 5.60 25.26
N LYS A 54 -11.03 6.36 24.74
CA LYS A 54 -12.01 7.12 25.55
C LYS A 54 -13.23 6.31 25.99
N LYS A 55 -13.29 5.02 25.66
CA LYS A 55 -14.40 4.13 26.02
C LYS A 55 -14.00 3.21 27.17
N ASN A 56 -13.70 3.79 28.33
CA ASN A 56 -13.71 3.14 29.64
C ASN A 56 -14.66 3.90 30.54
#